data_AF-A0A392UQX1-F1
#
_entry.id   AF-A0A392UQX1-F1
#
_cell.length_a   1.000
_cell.length_b   1.000
_cell.length_c   1.000
_cell.angle_alpha   90.00
_cell.angle_beta   90.00
_cell.angle_gamma   90.00
#
_symmetry.space_group_name_H-M   'P 1'
#
loop_
_entity.id
_entity.type
_entity.pdbx_description
1 polymer ?
#
loop_
_entity_poly.entity_id
_entity_poly.type
_entity_poly.pdbx_seq_one_letter_code
_entity_poly.pdbx_strand_id
1 'polypeptide(L)' 'MLEDLDCTPDEKVAFATRYFRGPACNWWHNAKEYLGDINWENLCRLFRGQYVPDSFTFQMGRELGELKQG' A
#
# COMPACT_ATOMS: atom_id res chain seq x y z
N MET A 1 -5.31 -14.90 -3.03
CA MET A 1 -4.74 -13.53 -2.91
C MET A 1 -5.36 -12.67 -4.01
N LEU A 2 -5.25 -11.34 -4.02
CA LEU A 2 -5.86 -10.50 -5.10
C LEU A 2 -5.39 -10.88 -6.53
N GLU A 3 -4.35 -11.71 -6.60
CA GLU A 3 -3.78 -12.37 -7.78
C GLU A 3 -4.67 -13.48 -8.37
N ASP A 4 -5.60 -14.04 -7.58
CA ASP A 4 -6.56 -15.09 -7.99
C ASP A 4 -7.88 -14.50 -8.52
N LEU A 5 -8.06 -13.18 -8.44
CA LEU A 5 -9.19 -12.50 -9.06
C LEU A 5 -8.80 -12.08 -10.48
N ASP A 6 -9.57 -12.52 -11.47
CA ASP A 6 -9.56 -12.01 -12.86
C ASP A 6 -9.99 -10.53 -12.86
N CYS A 7 -9.10 -9.66 -12.42
CA CYS A 7 -9.29 -8.22 -12.41
C CYS A 7 -8.12 -7.53 -13.10
N THR A 8 -8.47 -6.57 -13.94
CA THR A 8 -7.55 -5.70 -14.64
C THR A 8 -6.78 -4.82 -13.65
N PRO A 9 -5.60 -4.27 -14.02
CA PRO A 9 -4.86 -3.35 -13.16
C PRO A 9 -5.70 -2.16 -12.66
N ASP A 10 -6.58 -1.62 -13.50
CA ASP A 10 -7.45 -0.49 -13.15
C ASP A 10 -8.53 -0.89 -12.14
N GLU A 11 -9.11 -2.09 -12.28
CA GLU A 11 -10.04 -2.64 -11.30
C GLU A 11 -9.37 -2.87 -9.95
N LYS A 12 -8.11 -3.31 -9.93
CA LYS A 12 -7.33 -3.44 -8.68
C LYS A 12 -7.15 -2.09 -7.99
N VAL A 13 -6.78 -1.05 -8.75
CA VAL A 13 -6.66 0.32 -8.23
C VAL A 13 -8.00 0.82 -7.69
N ALA A 14 -9.07 0.69 -8.48
CA ALA A 14 -10.40 1.11 -8.08
C ALA A 14 -10.89 0.36 -6.83
N PHE A 15 -10.62 -0.94 -6.73
CA PHE A 15 -10.99 -1.76 -5.59
C PHE A 15 -10.23 -1.36 -4.33
N ALA A 16 -8.89 -1.32 -4.37
CA ALA A 16 -8.06 -1.02 -3.21
C ALA A 16 -8.36 0.38 -2.63
N THR A 17 -8.53 1.37 -3.50
CA THR A 17 -8.72 2.77 -3.08
C THR A 17 -10.08 3.02 -2.43
N ARG A 18 -11.10 2.18 -2.69
CA ARG A 18 -12.40 2.23 -1.98
C ARG A 18 -12.28 1.89 -0.49
N TYR A 19 -11.22 1.18 -0.08
CA TYR A 19 -11.00 0.84 1.33
C TYR A 19 -10.24 1.92 2.09
N PHE A 20 -9.70 2.94 1.42
CA PHE A 20 -9.01 4.03 2.10
C PHE A 20 -9.98 4.85 2.95
N ARG A 21 -9.59 5.08 4.20
CA ARG A 21 -10.36 5.83 5.19
C ARG A 21 -9.43 6.77 5.94
N GLY A 22 -10.02 7.84 6.50
CA GLY A 22 -9.29 8.80 7.31
C GLY A 22 -8.04 9.35 6.59
N PRO A 23 -6.85 9.32 7.21
CA PRO A 23 -5.62 9.84 6.62
C PRO A 23 -5.27 9.23 5.25
N ALA A 24 -5.59 7.95 5.02
CA ALA A 24 -5.36 7.28 3.74
C ALA A 24 -6.24 7.83 2.61
N CYS A 25 -7.48 8.20 2.91
CA CYS A 25 -8.36 8.81 1.92
C CYS A 25 -7.87 10.21 1.53
N ASN A 26 -7.47 11.02 2.51
CA ASN A 26 -6.94 12.36 2.28
C ASN A 26 -5.64 12.31 1.47
N TRP A 27 -4.72 11.42 1.83
CA TRP A 27 -3.49 11.18 1.07
C TRP A 27 -3.79 10.79 -0.38
N TRP A 28 -4.72 9.86 -0.59
CA TRP A 28 -5.07 9.40 -1.92
C TRP A 28 -5.69 10.48 -2.79
N HIS A 29 -6.52 11.35 -2.20
CA HIS A 29 -7.09 12.50 -2.90
C HIS A 29 -5.99 13.40 -3.47
N ASN A 30 -5.01 13.76 -2.63
CA ASN A 30 -3.87 14.59 -3.04
C ASN A 30 -2.97 13.85 -4.04
N ALA A 31 -2.65 12.58 -3.79
CA ALA A 31 -1.79 11.78 -4.64
C ALA A 31 -2.30 11.73 -6.10
N LYS A 32 -3.62 11.60 -6.30
CA LYS A 32 -4.23 11.60 -7.63
C LYS A 32 -3.98 12.88 -8.44
N GLU A 33 -3.88 14.03 -7.79
CA GLU A 33 -3.64 15.30 -8.48
C GLU A 33 -2.23 15.37 -9.09
N TYR A 34 -1.26 14.65 -8.50
CA TYR A 34 0.14 14.68 -8.94
C TYR A 34 0.54 13.52 -9.83
N LEU A 35 -0.26 12.44 -9.89
CA LEU A 35 0.19 11.16 -10.43
C LEU A 35 -0.18 10.87 -11.89
N GLY A 36 -0.98 11.70 -12.55
CA GLY A 36 -1.39 11.42 -13.93
C GLY A 36 -2.06 10.04 -14.04
N ASP A 37 -1.62 9.20 -14.99
CA ASP A 37 -2.12 7.83 -15.14
C ASP A 37 -1.63 6.92 -14.00
N ILE A 38 -2.57 6.53 -13.14
CA ILE A 38 -2.32 5.63 -12.01
C ILE A 38 -2.54 4.20 -12.45
N ASN A 39 -1.45 3.44 -12.51
CA ASN A 39 -1.50 1.98 -12.58
C ASN A 39 -1.29 1.33 -11.21
N TRP A 40 -1.59 0.04 -11.13
CA TRP A 40 -1.48 -0.74 -9.90
C TRP A 40 -0.09 -0.70 -9.26
N GLU A 41 0.97 -0.79 -10.06
CA GLU A 41 2.34 -0.81 -9.58
C GLU A 41 2.72 0.51 -8.89
N ASN A 42 2.38 1.64 -9.51
CA ASN A 42 2.61 2.96 -8.96
C ASN A 42 1.82 3.19 -7.68
N LEU A 43 0.54 2.78 -7.63
CA LEU A 43 -0.26 2.82 -6.41
C LEU A 43 0.44 2.06 -5.28
N CYS A 44 0.84 0.81 -5.51
CA CYS A 44 1.50 -0.01 -4.50
C CYS A 44 2.81 0.62 -4.01
N ARG A 45 3.64 1.12 -4.93
CA ARG A 45 4.93 1.76 -4.60
C ARG A 45 4.72 2.95 -3.68
N LEU A 46 3.79 3.84 -4.02
CA LEU A 46 3.55 5.07 -3.27
C LEU A 46 2.87 4.82 -1.94
N PHE A 47 1.90 3.90 -1.92
CA PHE A 47 1.24 3.50 -0.67
C PHE A 47 2.24 2.93 0.33
N ARG A 48 3.13 2.03 -0.12
CA ARG A 48 4.19 1.48 0.75
C ARG A 48 5.15 2.57 1.19
N GLY A 49 5.60 3.45 0.30
CA GLY A 49 6.48 4.56 0.67
C GLY A 49 5.87 5.51 1.71
N GLN A 50 4.55 5.73 1.67
CA GLN A 50 3.85 6.58 2.62
C GLN A 50 3.61 5.91 3.98
N TYR A 51 3.24 4.64 3.99
CA TYR A 51 2.70 3.97 5.19
C TYR A 51 3.60 2.87 5.76
N VAL A 52 4.61 2.41 5.01
CA VAL A 52 5.54 1.35 5.39
C VAL A 52 6.97 1.85 5.15
N PRO A 53 7.48 2.77 6.00
CA PRO A 53 8.82 3.29 5.85
C PRO A 53 9.87 2.19 6.10
N ASP A 54 11.02 2.27 5.43
CA ASP A 54 12.09 1.26 5.55
C ASP A 54 12.56 1.06 6.99
N SER A 55 12.56 2.12 7.80
CA SER A 55 12.89 2.07 9.22
C SER A 55 11.94 1.15 10.00
N PHE A 56 10.64 1.18 9.68
CA PHE A 56 9.65 0.31 10.31
C PHE A 56 9.90 -1.15 9.91
N THR A 57 10.13 -1.44 8.63
CA THR A 57 10.42 -2.79 8.17
C THR A 57 11.71 -3.34 8.80
N PHE A 58 12.74 -2.51 8.94
CA PHE A 58 13.98 -2.88 9.61
C PHE A 58 13.77 -3.21 11.10
N GLN A 59 13.03 -2.36 11.81
CA GLN A 59 12.73 -2.58 13.24
C GLN A 59 11.91 -3.85 13.45
N MET A 60 10.84 -4.05 12.69
CA MET A 60 10.02 -5.26 12.78
C MET A 60 10.85 -6.52 12.48
N GLY A 61 11.74 -6.48 11.49
CA GLY A 61 12.63 -7.60 11.19
C GLY A 61 13.54 -7.97 12.36
N ARG A 62 14.06 -6.95 13.07
CA ARG A 62 14.84 -7.16 14.29
C ARG A 62 14.01 -7.76 15.43
N GLU A 63 12.85 -7.18 15.71
CA GLU A 63 11.96 -7.65 16.79
C GLU A 63 11.55 -9.11 16.57
N LEU A 64 11.19 -9.48 15.34
CA LEU A 64 10.84 -10.85 14.98
C LEU A 64 12.00 -11.83 15.20
N GLY A 65 13.24 -11.42 14.92
CA GLY A 65 14.42 -12.25 15.16
C GLY A 65 14.75 -12.46 16.64
N GLU A 66 14.29 -11.54 17.50
CA GLU A 66 14.48 -11.61 18.95
C GLU A 66 13.34 -12.37 19.67
N LEU A 67 12.24 -12.67 18.97
CA LEU A 67 11.14 -13.47 19.51
C LEU A 67 11.60 -14.88 19.87
N LYS A 68 11.31 -15.30 21.10
CA LYS A 68 11.50 -16.67 21.55
C LYS A 68 10.16 -17.41 21.49
N GLN A 69 10.20 -18.66 21.04
CA GLN A 69 9.04 -19.55 21.13
C GLN A 69 8.71 -19.77 22.61
N GLY A 70 7.44 -19.54 22.96
CA GLY A 70 6.90 -19.74 24.32
C GLY A 70 6.62 -21.20 24.64
#